data_AF-Q2NBJ6-F1
#
_entry.id   AF-Q2NBJ6-F1
#
_cell.length_a   1.000
_cell.length_b   1.000
_cell.length_c   1.000
_cell.angle_alpha   90.00
_cell.angle_beta   90.00
_cell.angle_gamma   90.00
#
_symmetry.space_group_name_H-M   'P 1'
#
loop_
_entity.id
_entity.type
_entity.pdbx_description
1 polymer ?
#
loop_
_entity_poly.entity_id
_entity_poly.type
_entity_poly.pdbx_seq_one_letter_code
_entity_poly.pdbx_strand_id
1 'polypeptide(L)' 'MLTRDQELWGMALWVDKHHGDAGGEFIASKIDQLSQVGEPDGARLWQDVARRYKQLVERKSRS' A
#
# COMPACT_ATOMS: atom_id res chain seq x y z
N MET A 1 13.15 -16.66 -3.56
CA MET A 1 12.49 -15.67 -4.44
C MET A 1 11.22 -15.24 -3.74
N LEU A 2 10.97 -13.94 -3.57
CA LEU A 2 9.72 -13.45 -2.99
C LEU A 2 8.57 -13.66 -3.99
N THR A 3 7.40 -14.05 -3.51
CA THR A 3 6.19 -14.06 -4.34
C THR A 3 5.65 -12.64 -4.45
N ARG A 4 4.88 -12.37 -5.51
CA ARG A 4 4.22 -11.07 -5.70
C ARG A 4 3.37 -10.66 -4.49
N ASP A 5 2.73 -11.63 -3.86
CA ASP A 5 1.94 -11.44 -2.65
C ASP A 5 2.81 -10.97 -1.46
N GLN A 6 3.97 -11.61 -1.26
CA GLN A 6 4.92 -11.25 -0.20
C GLN A 6 5.50 -9.84 -0.39
N GLU A 7 5.77 -9.43 -1.63
CA GLU A 7 6.20 -8.07 -1.94
C GLU A 7 5.14 -7.03 -1.53
N LEU A 8 3.87 -7.28 -1.87
CA LEU A 8 2.76 -6.39 -1.52
C LEU A 8 2.57 -6.27 -0.01
N TRP A 9 2.70 -7.39 0.72
CA TRP A 9 2.72 -7.35 2.19
C TRP A 9 3.90 -6.57 2.74
N GLY A 10 5.10 -6.76 2.17
CA GLY A 10 6.29 -6.02 2.57
C GLY A 10 6.12 -4.51 2.39
N MET A 11 5.52 -4.08 1.27
CA MET A 11 5.20 -2.67 1.03
C MET A 11 4.15 -2.14 2.01
N ALA A 12 3.07 -2.89 2.27
CA ALA A 12 2.05 -2.47 3.22
C ALA A 12 2.60 -2.33 4.65
N LEU A 13 3.46 -3.27 5.08
CA LEU A 13 4.17 -3.19 6.37
C LEU A 13 5.14 -2.02 6.42
N TRP A 14 5.85 -1.75 5.32
CA TRP A 14 6.72 -0.58 5.22
C TRP A 14 5.92 0.72 5.37
N VAL A 15 4.75 0.83 4.72
CA VAL A 15 3.87 2.00 4.86
C VAL A 15 3.40 2.17 6.30
N ASP A 16 2.89 1.10 6.93
CA ASP A 16 2.45 1.13 8.34
C ASP A 16 3.58 1.57 9.27
N LYS A 17 4.80 1.06 9.06
CA LYS A 17 5.97 1.39 9.87
C LYS A 17 6.40 2.86 9.75
N HIS A 18 6.31 3.45 8.55
CA HIS A 18 6.84 4.80 8.30
C HIS A 18 5.78 5.90 8.41
N HIS A 19 4.52 5.56 8.18
CA HIS A 19 3.42 6.52 8.12
C HIS A 19 2.34 6.29 9.19
N GLY A 20 2.33 5.13 9.87
CA GLY A 20 1.35 4.83 10.92
C GLY A 20 -0.08 5.01 10.42
N ASP A 21 -0.88 5.76 11.17
CA ASP A 21 -2.29 6.07 10.86
C ASP A 21 -2.45 6.88 9.55
N ALA A 22 -1.43 7.64 9.14
CA ALA A 22 -1.42 8.38 7.89
C ALA A 22 -1.09 7.51 6.66
N GLY A 23 -0.87 6.21 6.84
CA GLY A 23 -0.50 5.30 5.75
C GLY A 23 -1.53 5.22 4.62
N GLY A 24 -2.82 5.33 4.96
CA GLY A 24 -3.90 5.38 3.96
C GLY A 24 -3.80 6.60 3.04
N GLU A 25 -3.56 7.78 3.61
CA GLU A 25 -3.41 9.05 2.87
C GLU A 25 -2.16 9.02 1.99
N PHE A 26 -1.05 8.49 2.51
CA PHE A 26 0.18 8.33 1.75
C PHE A 26 -0.03 7.44 0.51
N ILE A 27 -0.71 6.30 0.66
CA ILE A 27 -1.00 5.39 -0.45
C ILE A 27 -1.88 6.09 -1.50
N ALA A 28 -2.93 6.80 -1.07
CA ALA A 28 -3.80 7.54 -1.98
C ALA A 28 -3.01 8.60 -2.79
N SER A 29 -2.16 9.39 -2.11
CA SER A 29 -1.30 10.37 -2.77
C SER A 29 -0.35 9.74 -3.79
N LYS A 30 0.20 8.55 -3.50
CA LYS A 30 1.05 7.82 -4.44
C LYS A 30 0.32 7.34 -5.69
N ILE A 31 -0.91 6.84 -5.54
CA ILE A 31 -1.76 6.43 -6.67
C ILE A 31 -2.06 7.63 -7.57
N ASP A 32 -2.44 8.76 -6.97
CA ASP A 32 -2.74 9.99 -7.71
C ASP A 32 -1.52 10.52 -8.45
N GLN A 33 -0.35 10.56 -7.79
CA GLN A 33 0.91 10.97 -8.42
C GLN A 33 1.24 10.13 -9.65
N LEU A 34 1.15 8.80 -9.54
CA LEU A 34 1.45 7.87 -10.65
C LEU A 34 0.46 8.00 -11.79
N SER A 35 -0.81 8.21 -11.47
CA SER A 35 -1.85 8.45 -12.47
C SER A 35 -1.60 9.74 -13.25
N GLN A 36 -1.17 10.82 -12.57
CA GLN A 36 -0.88 12.11 -13.19
C GLN A 36 0.33 12.08 -14.12
N VAL A 37 1.36 11.30 -13.79
CA VAL A 37 2.58 11.19 -14.62
C VAL A 37 2.46 10.10 -15.70
N GLY A 38 1.30 9.46 -15.84
CA GLY A 38 1.05 8.47 -16.89
C GLY A 38 1.66 7.09 -16.62
N GLU A 39 1.77 6.69 -15.35
CA GLU A 39 2.32 5.40 -14.90
C GLU A 39 1.21 4.47 -14.36
N PRO A 40 0.31 3.95 -15.22
CA PRO A 40 -0.88 3.22 -14.80
C PRO A 40 -0.56 1.89 -14.11
N ASP A 41 0.51 1.20 -14.51
CA ASP A 41 0.94 -0.04 -13.86
C ASP A 41 1.47 0.21 -12.45
N GLY A 42 2.17 1.32 -12.26
CA GLY A 42 2.58 1.80 -10.94
C GLY A 42 1.38 2.10 -10.06
N ALA A 43 0.39 2.84 -10.58
CA ALA A 43 -0.84 3.14 -9.86
C ALA A 43 -1.59 1.86 -9.44
N ARG A 44 -1.68 0.88 -10.35
CA ARG A 44 -2.29 -0.42 -10.07
C ARG A 44 -1.54 -1.21 -9.01
N LEU A 45 -0.21 -1.18 -9.02
CA LEU A 45 0.61 -1.78 -7.96
C LEU A 45 0.30 -1.16 -6.59
N TRP A 46 0.17 0.16 -6.51
CA TRP A 46 -0.17 0.83 -5.25
C TRP A 46 -1.62 0.60 -4.80
N GLN A 47 -2.56 0.39 -5.74
CA GLN A 47 -3.90 -0.09 -5.40
C GLN A 47 -3.86 -1.49 -4.76
N ASP A 48 -2.98 -2.37 -5.22
CA ASP A 48 -2.79 -3.69 -4.61
C ASP A 48 -2.19 -3.59 -3.20
N VAL A 49 -1.25 -2.67 -2.99
CA VAL A 49 -0.71 -2.33 -1.67
C VAL A 49 -1.81 -1.78 -0.75
N ALA A 50 -2.68 -0.90 -1.25
CA ALA A 50 -3.83 -0.38 -0.50
C ALA A 50 -4.72 -1.50 0.04
N ARG A 51 -4.98 -2.54 -0.77
CA ARG A 51 -5.76 -3.71 -0.35
C ARG A 51 -5.08 -4.47 0.80
N ARG A 52 -3.75 -4.65 0.75
CA ARG A 52 -3.01 -5.33 1.84
C ARG A 52 -2.90 -4.47 3.09
N TYR A 53 -2.73 -3.16 2.93
CA TYR A 53 -2.70 -2.22 4.04
C TYR A 53 -4.04 -2.18 4.78
N LYS A 54 -5.18 -2.17 4.06
CA LYS A 54 -6.50 -2.30 4.69
C LYS A 54 -6.62 -3.57 5.53
N GLN A 55 -6.20 -4.72 4.98
CA GLN A 55 -6.19 -5.98 5.73
C GLN A 55 -5.25 -5.95 6.94
N LEU A 56 -4.10 -5.28 6.83
CA LEU A 56 -3.15 -5.10 7.93
C LEU A 56 -3.80 -4.32 9.09
N VAL A 57 -4.41 -3.17 8.78
CA VAL A 57 -5.10 -2.32 9.78
C VAL A 57 -6.24 -3.10 10.44
N GLU A 58 -7.08 -3.79 9.65
CA GLU A 58 -8.18 -4.62 10.19
C GLU A 58 -7.69 -5.73 11.13
N ARG A 59 -6.53 -6.34 10.87
CA ARG A 59 -5.93 -7.35 11.75
C ARG A 59 -5.42 -6.73 13.04
N LYS A 60 -4.81 -5.55 12.97
CA LYS A 60 -4.29 -4.81 14.13
C LYS A 60 -5.41 -4.32 15.04
N SER A 61 -6.53 -3.86 14.49
CA SER A 61 -7.69 -3.41 15.29
C SER A 61 -8.45 -4.54 16.01
N ARG A 62 -8.19 -5.80 15.67
CA ARG A 62 -8.79 -6.98 16.32
C ARG A 62 -7.88 -7.64 17.36
N SER A 63 -6.64 -7.16 17.49
CA SER A 63 -5.64 -7.65 18.45
C SER A 63 -5.62 -6.77 19.69
#